data_AF-A0A7W5EME5-F1
#
_entry.id   AF-A0A7W5EME5-F1
#
_cell.length_a   1.000
_cell.length_b   1.000
_cell.length_c   1.000
_cell.angle_alpha   90.00
_cell.angle_beta   90.00
_cell.angle_gamma   90.00
#
_symmetry.space_group_name_H-M   'P 1'
#
loop_
_entity.id
_entity.type
_entity.pdbx_description
1 polymer ?
#
loop_
_entity_poly.entity_id
_entity_poly.type
_entity_poly.pdbx_seq_one_letter_code
_entity_poly.pdbx_strand_id
1 'polypeptide(L)'
;MAEVLFYERPVPLNRTTHRDLRLKAVNNVRFAEKVHSVPLTGVEFAPAARDFPILFAGNSIEEAGPMALIGLRQGENLLVGANGFWETGIYIPAFVRRYPFVLAEKPAGSEGDDFTVFLDEAYEGFNQTEGERLFNEDGTDAAVLTNAVTFLGEFQDHVARTQWFMGKLREHNLLEPRTITLQKDGKGINLNGLFVINEEKLRQLDEKVAHEFLKEGAFGWIYAHLISLANIDRMAERLDVRERSEETAQA
;
A
#
# COMPACT_ATOMS: atom_id res chain seq x y z
N MET A 1 0.15 -13.29 2.47
CA MET A 1 0.44 -12.73 3.81
C MET A 1 0.67 -11.20 3.84
N ALA A 2 0.70 -10.49 2.71
CA ALA A 2 0.85 -9.02 2.72
C ALA A 2 -0.42 -8.27 3.19
N GLU A 3 -1.60 -8.90 3.20
CA GLU A 3 -2.87 -8.22 3.48
C GLU A 3 -3.00 -7.65 4.89
N VAL A 4 -2.37 -8.26 5.90
CA VAL A 4 -2.55 -7.89 7.31
C VAL A 4 -1.31 -7.23 7.91
N LEU A 5 -0.48 -6.57 7.09
CA LEU A 5 0.81 -5.99 7.50
C LEU A 5 0.73 -5.06 8.73
N PHE A 6 -0.38 -4.34 8.92
CA PHE A 6 -0.60 -3.40 10.02
C PHE A 6 -1.41 -3.95 11.19
N TYR A 7 -1.99 -5.15 11.05
CA TYR A 7 -3.07 -5.59 11.92
C TYR A 7 -2.51 -6.42 13.07
N GLU A 8 -2.76 -5.99 14.30
CA GLU A 8 -2.29 -6.73 15.48
C GLU A 8 -3.31 -7.78 15.92
N ARG A 9 -4.61 -7.43 15.89
CA ARG A 9 -5.72 -8.32 16.27
C ARG A 9 -6.89 -8.17 15.30
N PRO A 10 -6.75 -8.69 14.07
CA PRO A 10 -7.84 -8.69 13.10
C PRO A 10 -8.96 -9.66 13.54
N VAL A 11 -10.17 -9.15 13.71
CA VAL A 11 -11.37 -9.96 14.00
C VAL A 11 -12.49 -9.63 12.99
N PRO A 12 -13.37 -10.59 12.67
CA PRO A 12 -14.50 -10.32 11.79
C PRO A 12 -15.46 -9.33 12.44
N LEU A 13 -15.89 -8.33 11.69
CA LEU A 13 -16.88 -7.35 12.14
C LEU A 13 -18.22 -8.06 12.42
N ASN A 14 -18.58 -8.12 13.70
CA ASN A 14 -19.84 -8.69 14.19
C ASN A 14 -20.78 -7.61 14.74
N ARG A 15 -22.03 -7.57 14.26
CA ARG A 15 -23.04 -6.57 14.66
C ARG A 15 -23.44 -6.65 16.14
N THR A 16 -23.39 -7.83 16.74
CA THR A 16 -23.71 -8.04 18.16
C THR A 16 -22.55 -7.64 19.04
N THR A 17 -21.35 -8.17 18.76
CA THR A 17 -20.14 -7.90 19.57
C THR A 17 -19.73 -6.43 19.50
N HIS A 18 -19.81 -5.81 18.33
CA HIS A 18 -19.34 -4.44 18.09
C HIS A 18 -20.49 -3.42 18.07
N ARG A 19 -21.66 -3.75 18.61
CA ARG A 19 -22.86 -2.88 18.60
C ARG A 19 -22.59 -1.48 19.14
N ASP A 20 -21.83 -1.41 20.22
CA ASP A 20 -21.50 -0.17 20.91
C ASP A 20 -20.10 0.36 20.55
N LEU A 21 -19.44 -0.25 19.56
CA LEU A 21 -18.13 0.19 19.10
C LEU A 21 -18.24 1.53 18.37
N ARG A 22 -17.33 2.42 18.71
CA ARG A 22 -17.19 3.76 18.16
C ARG A 22 -15.79 3.97 17.62
N LEU A 23 -15.71 4.75 16.55
CA LEU A 23 -14.49 5.20 15.92
C LEU A 23 -14.27 6.68 16.25
N LYS A 24 -13.25 6.97 17.07
CA LYS A 24 -12.77 8.34 17.25
C LYS A 24 -11.73 8.67 16.18
N ALA A 25 -11.64 9.94 15.81
CA ALA A 25 -10.58 10.41 14.94
C ALA A 25 -9.23 10.31 15.66
N VAL A 26 -8.30 9.57 15.08
CA VAL A 26 -6.91 9.48 15.54
C VAL A 26 -6.04 10.21 14.54
N ASN A 27 -5.43 11.30 14.99
CA ASN A 27 -4.58 12.14 14.17
C ASN A 27 -3.13 11.62 14.18
N ASN A 28 -2.92 10.34 13.86
CA ASN A 28 -1.60 9.77 13.64
C ASN A 28 -1.70 8.49 12.79
N VAL A 29 -0.57 8.03 12.27
CA VAL A 29 -0.41 6.81 11.47
C VAL A 29 0.71 5.93 12.02
N ARG A 30 0.85 5.88 13.36
CA ARG A 30 1.96 5.17 14.02
C ARG A 30 2.01 3.68 13.69
N PHE A 31 0.85 3.09 13.39
CA PHE A 31 0.74 1.70 12.91
C PHE A 31 1.59 1.42 11.65
N ALA A 32 1.89 2.45 10.85
CA ALA A 32 2.70 2.34 9.63
C ALA A 32 4.19 2.67 9.84
N GLU A 33 4.66 2.96 11.07
CA GLU A 33 6.05 3.39 11.31
C GLU A 33 7.10 2.32 10.98
N LYS A 34 6.72 1.04 11.11
CA LYS A 34 7.65 -0.08 11.00
C LYS A 34 7.67 -0.76 9.63
N VAL A 35 7.13 -0.11 8.61
CA VAL A 35 7.10 -0.65 7.24
C VAL A 35 7.92 0.21 6.30
N HIS A 36 8.68 -0.43 5.43
CA HIS A 36 9.55 0.26 4.46
C HIS A 36 8.98 0.19 3.03
N SER A 37 7.92 -0.59 2.83
CA SER A 37 7.16 -0.64 1.58
C SER A 37 5.71 -1.02 1.86
N VAL A 38 4.81 -0.57 0.99
CA VAL A 38 3.37 -0.94 1.04
C VAL A 38 2.84 -1.26 -0.36
N PRO A 39 1.90 -2.21 -0.49
CA PRO A 39 1.25 -2.49 -1.76
C PRO A 39 0.56 -1.26 -2.35
N LEU A 40 0.59 -1.17 -3.69
CA LEU A 40 -0.19 -0.21 -4.45
C LEU A 40 -1.16 -0.93 -5.37
N THR A 41 -2.25 -0.25 -5.71
CA THR A 41 -3.07 -0.61 -6.87
C THR A 41 -2.73 0.28 -8.05
N GLY A 42 -2.93 -0.21 -9.29
CA GLY A 42 -2.56 0.51 -10.51
C GLY A 42 -3.14 1.93 -10.59
N VAL A 43 -4.36 2.13 -10.10
CA VAL A 43 -5.04 3.45 -10.08
C VAL A 43 -4.30 4.49 -9.24
N GLU A 44 -3.43 4.06 -8.33
CA GLU A 44 -2.64 4.93 -7.46
C GLU A 44 -1.30 5.33 -8.07
N PHE A 45 -0.88 4.73 -9.19
CA PHE A 45 0.47 4.93 -9.71
C PHE A 45 0.73 6.39 -10.07
N ALA A 46 -0.22 7.08 -10.69
CA ALA A 46 -0.02 8.48 -11.08
C ALA A 46 0.25 9.42 -9.88
N PRO A 47 -0.59 9.45 -8.82
CA PRO A 47 -0.28 10.25 -7.64
C PRO A 47 0.94 9.72 -6.88
N ALA A 48 1.11 8.40 -6.75
CA ALA A 48 2.24 7.81 -6.03
C ALA A 48 3.59 8.11 -6.71
N ALA A 49 3.65 8.11 -8.04
CA ALA A 49 4.87 8.35 -8.81
C ALA A 49 5.47 9.75 -8.61
N ARG A 50 4.69 10.70 -8.07
CA ARG A 50 5.20 12.04 -7.74
C ARG A 50 6.05 12.04 -6.47
N ASP A 51 5.83 11.07 -5.58
CA ASP A 51 6.34 11.10 -4.22
C ASP A 51 7.21 9.87 -3.87
N PHE A 52 6.95 8.72 -4.49
CA PHE A 52 7.58 7.44 -4.15
C PHE A 52 8.20 6.77 -5.37
N PRO A 53 9.25 5.96 -5.19
CA PRO A 53 9.56 4.88 -6.13
C PRO A 53 8.43 3.85 -6.12
N ILE A 54 7.86 3.57 -7.29
CA ILE A 54 6.98 2.43 -7.50
C ILE A 54 7.87 1.32 -8.04
N LEU A 55 7.89 0.18 -7.38
CA LEU A 55 8.67 -1.00 -7.77
C LEU A 55 7.76 -2.22 -7.75
N PHE A 56 8.17 -3.30 -8.40
CA PHE A 56 7.48 -4.58 -8.27
C PHE A 56 8.31 -5.48 -7.35
N ALA A 57 7.69 -6.11 -6.36
CA ALA A 57 8.42 -6.93 -5.38
C ALA A 57 7.66 -8.23 -5.09
N GLY A 58 8.42 -9.29 -4.85
CA GLY A 58 7.92 -10.64 -4.56
C GLY A 58 9.08 -11.63 -4.47
N ASN A 59 8.84 -12.85 -3.98
CA ASN A 59 9.89 -13.88 -3.93
C ASN A 59 10.27 -14.38 -5.33
N SER A 60 9.38 -14.19 -6.31
CA SER A 60 9.61 -14.43 -7.73
C SER A 60 8.86 -13.40 -8.58
N ILE A 61 9.09 -13.42 -9.90
CA ILE A 61 8.39 -12.56 -10.85
C ILE A 61 6.89 -12.90 -10.91
N GLU A 62 6.51 -14.17 -10.67
CA GLU A 62 5.13 -14.64 -10.66
C GLU A 62 4.35 -14.14 -9.44
N GLU A 63 5.03 -14.02 -8.30
CA GLU A 63 4.47 -13.48 -7.05
C GLU A 63 4.64 -11.95 -6.95
N ALA A 64 5.33 -11.32 -7.91
CA ALA A 64 5.62 -9.90 -7.85
C ALA A 64 4.34 -9.07 -7.96
N GLY A 65 4.23 -8.07 -7.09
CA GLY A 65 3.17 -7.07 -7.12
C GLY A 65 3.74 -5.67 -6.95
N PRO A 66 3.00 -4.63 -7.36
CA PRO A 66 3.47 -3.26 -7.23
C PRO A 66 3.46 -2.77 -5.79
N MET A 67 4.52 -2.05 -5.42
CA MET A 67 4.79 -1.53 -4.08
C MET A 67 5.28 -0.09 -4.17
N ALA A 68 4.86 0.75 -3.23
CA ALA A 68 5.52 2.02 -2.95
C ALA A 68 6.69 1.76 -2.00
N LEU A 69 7.90 2.23 -2.34
CA LEU A 69 9.02 2.26 -1.42
C LEU A 69 8.92 3.51 -0.54
N ILE A 70 8.70 3.29 0.76
CA ILE A 70 8.48 4.35 1.76
C ILE A 70 9.56 4.34 2.85
N GLY A 71 10.54 3.46 2.74
CA GLY A 71 11.72 3.39 3.59
C GLY A 71 12.84 2.63 2.90
N LEU A 72 14.07 2.89 3.33
CA LEU A 72 15.27 2.23 2.78
C LEU A 72 15.88 1.22 3.75
N ARG A 73 15.52 1.30 5.03
CA ARG A 73 15.91 0.35 6.08
C ARG A 73 14.69 -0.52 6.43
N GLN A 74 14.92 -1.80 6.71
CA GLN A 74 13.83 -2.65 7.22
C GLN A 74 13.31 -2.09 8.55
N GLY A 75 12.00 -2.19 8.77
CA GLY A 75 11.41 -1.72 10.02
C GLY A 75 11.26 -0.21 10.11
N GLU A 76 11.45 0.54 9.02
CA GLU A 76 11.41 2.01 9.03
C GLU A 76 10.55 2.57 7.89
N ASN A 77 9.63 3.45 8.25
CA ASN A 77 8.92 4.32 7.34
C ASN A 77 9.47 5.76 7.44
N LEU A 78 10.01 6.27 6.34
CA LEU A 78 10.60 7.62 6.27
C LEU A 78 9.54 8.72 6.09
N LEU A 79 8.27 8.34 5.88
CA LEU A 79 7.14 9.26 5.69
C LEU A 79 6.33 9.45 6.96
N VAL A 80 6.59 8.68 8.02
CA VAL A 80 6.01 8.93 9.34
C VAL A 80 7.01 9.74 10.17
N GLY A 81 6.61 10.95 10.55
CA GLY A 81 7.42 11.83 11.39
C GLY A 81 7.45 11.35 12.85
N ALA A 82 8.37 11.90 13.66
CA ALA A 82 8.45 11.58 15.10
C ALA A 82 7.16 11.89 15.87
N ASN A 83 6.39 12.87 15.39
CA ASN A 83 5.06 13.21 15.90
C ASN A 83 3.99 12.15 15.57
N GLY A 84 4.30 11.13 14.76
CA GLY A 84 3.40 10.06 14.34
C GLY A 84 2.52 10.41 13.15
N PHE A 85 2.69 11.60 12.55
CA PHE A 85 1.91 12.03 11.39
C PHE A 85 2.60 11.63 10.10
N TRP A 86 1.79 11.39 9.06
CA TRP A 86 2.30 11.27 7.70
C TRP A 86 2.85 12.62 7.24
N GLU A 87 3.91 12.57 6.44
CA GLU A 87 4.56 13.75 5.87
C GLU A 87 3.56 14.61 5.09
N THR A 88 3.58 15.92 5.37
CA THR A 88 2.61 16.86 4.77
C THR A 88 2.83 16.99 3.27
N GLY A 89 1.73 16.97 2.50
CA GLY A 89 1.75 17.16 1.05
C GLY A 89 2.18 15.93 0.25
N ILE A 90 2.39 14.79 0.91
CA ILE A 90 2.76 13.53 0.30
C ILE A 90 1.53 12.61 0.20
N TYR A 91 1.37 11.94 -0.94
CA TYR A 91 0.29 10.97 -1.16
C TYR A 91 0.27 9.88 -0.09
N ILE A 92 -0.92 9.47 0.38
CA ILE A 92 -1.08 8.36 1.33
C ILE A 92 -1.66 7.15 0.57
N PRO A 93 -0.90 6.06 0.40
CA PRO A 93 -1.38 4.84 -0.26
C PRO A 93 -2.70 4.33 0.34
N ALA A 94 -3.59 3.83 -0.51
CA ALA A 94 -4.88 3.27 -0.10
C ALA A 94 -4.71 2.10 0.88
N PHE A 95 -3.62 1.33 0.74
CA PHE A 95 -3.24 0.29 1.68
C PHE A 95 -3.01 0.81 3.10
N VAL A 96 -2.47 2.04 3.26
CA VAL A 96 -2.35 2.71 4.56
C VAL A 96 -3.70 3.27 5.01
N ARG A 97 -4.46 3.89 4.10
CA ARG A 97 -5.76 4.52 4.40
C ARG A 97 -6.88 3.55 4.79
N ARG A 98 -6.79 2.28 4.40
CA ARG A 98 -7.82 1.28 4.72
C ARG A 98 -7.84 0.89 6.19
N TYR A 99 -6.69 0.99 6.87
CA TYR A 99 -6.60 0.69 8.30
C TYR A 99 -7.53 1.63 9.08
N PRO A 100 -8.34 1.13 10.04
CA PRO A 100 -8.24 -0.17 10.71
C PRO A 100 -9.10 -1.30 10.13
N PHE A 101 -9.66 -1.15 8.92
CA PHE A 101 -10.55 -2.14 8.31
C PHE A 101 -9.91 -2.86 7.12
N VAL A 102 -10.23 -4.14 6.93
CA VAL A 102 -9.75 -4.94 5.79
C VAL A 102 -10.82 -5.93 5.33
N LEU A 103 -10.85 -6.24 4.03
CA LEU A 103 -11.61 -7.39 3.54
C LEU A 103 -10.73 -8.63 3.57
N ALA A 104 -11.26 -9.73 4.08
CA ALA A 104 -10.65 -11.04 3.96
C ALA A 104 -11.63 -12.00 3.27
N GLU A 105 -11.09 -12.89 2.44
CA GLU A 105 -11.85 -13.97 1.83
C GLU A 105 -12.46 -14.87 2.92
N LYS A 106 -13.72 -15.28 2.72
CA LYS A 106 -14.33 -16.28 3.60
C LYS A 106 -13.62 -17.63 3.41
N PRO A 107 -13.54 -18.46 4.47
CA PRO A 107 -13.17 -19.86 4.32
C PRO A 107 -14.07 -20.55 3.29
N ALA A 108 -13.46 -21.34 2.39
CA ALA A 108 -14.19 -22.07 1.35
C ALA A 108 -15.33 -22.90 1.95
N GLY A 109 -16.54 -22.74 1.42
CA GLY A 109 -17.76 -23.43 1.87
C GLY A 109 -18.67 -22.63 2.82
N SER A 110 -18.37 -21.35 3.05
CA SER A 110 -19.26 -20.44 3.79
C SER A 110 -20.34 -19.83 2.86
N GLU A 111 -21.59 -19.75 3.30
CA GLU A 111 -22.67 -19.11 2.52
C GLU A 111 -22.57 -17.56 2.50
N GLY A 112 -23.04 -16.94 1.41
CA GLY A 112 -23.06 -15.48 1.19
C GLY A 112 -21.84 -14.92 0.45
N ASP A 113 -21.68 -13.60 0.43
CA ASP A 113 -20.61 -12.90 -0.31
C ASP A 113 -19.20 -13.43 -0.01
N ASP A 114 -18.32 -13.43 -1.01
CA ASP A 114 -16.97 -14.01 -0.96
C ASP A 114 -16.04 -13.34 0.08
N PHE A 115 -16.37 -12.12 0.51
CA PHE A 115 -15.56 -11.31 1.42
C PHE A 115 -16.28 -10.98 2.73
N THR A 116 -15.51 -10.90 3.82
CA THR A 116 -15.97 -10.42 5.13
C THR A 116 -15.12 -9.24 5.56
N VAL A 117 -15.75 -8.23 6.15
CA VAL A 117 -15.05 -7.08 6.74
C VAL A 117 -14.46 -7.49 8.09
N PHE A 118 -13.18 -7.25 8.26
CA PHE A 118 -12.44 -7.39 9.50
C PHE A 118 -12.04 -6.00 10.00
N LEU A 119 -11.87 -5.89 11.31
CA LEU A 119 -11.29 -4.71 11.97
C LEU A 119 -10.16 -5.15 12.90
N ASP A 120 -9.19 -4.26 13.12
CA ASP A 120 -8.18 -4.46 14.15
C ASP A 120 -8.70 -3.99 15.52
N GLU A 121 -9.01 -4.91 16.43
CA GLU A 121 -9.46 -4.55 17.79
C GLU A 121 -8.38 -3.85 18.61
N ALA A 122 -7.11 -3.96 18.23
CA ALA A 122 -6.03 -3.25 18.88
C ALA A 122 -5.97 -1.76 18.47
N TYR A 123 -6.74 -1.33 17.47
CA TYR A 123 -6.68 0.05 17.01
C TYR A 123 -7.15 1.03 18.09
N GLU A 124 -6.28 1.99 18.42
CA GLU A 124 -6.51 2.97 19.49
C GLU A 124 -7.71 3.90 19.23
N GLY A 125 -8.17 3.99 17.97
CA GLY A 125 -9.36 4.75 17.60
C GLY A 125 -10.67 4.06 17.97
N PHE A 126 -10.65 2.76 18.29
CA PHE A 126 -11.84 2.05 18.74
C PHE A 126 -12.06 2.17 20.25
N ASN A 127 -13.29 2.48 20.62
CA ASN A 127 -13.72 2.57 22.02
C ASN A 127 -15.27 2.47 22.09
N GLN A 128 -15.89 2.65 23.26
CA GLN A 128 -17.35 2.54 23.41
C GLN A 128 -18.06 3.88 23.70
N THR A 129 -17.32 4.98 23.91
CA THR A 129 -17.84 6.24 24.47
C THR A 129 -17.66 7.46 23.58
N GLU A 130 -16.59 7.55 22.81
CA GLU A 130 -16.15 8.70 22.02
C GLU A 130 -16.16 8.40 20.52
N GLY A 131 -16.53 9.40 19.72
CA GLY A 131 -16.53 9.30 18.27
C GLY A 131 -17.83 8.74 17.68
N GLU A 132 -17.76 8.39 16.41
CA GLU A 132 -18.89 7.94 15.60
C GLU A 132 -19.18 6.46 15.82
N ARG A 133 -20.44 6.08 15.98
CA ARG A 133 -20.83 4.67 16.10
C ARG A 133 -20.61 3.96 14.78
N LEU A 134 -20.22 2.69 14.81
CA LEU A 134 -20.19 1.86 13.60
C LEU A 134 -21.59 1.36 13.19
N PHE A 135 -22.49 1.22 14.15
CA PHE A 135 -23.88 0.79 13.93
C PHE A 135 -24.88 1.80 14.51
N ASN A 136 -25.99 1.98 13.81
CA ASN A 136 -27.13 2.75 14.26
C ASN A 136 -27.90 2.00 15.36
N GLU A 137 -28.83 2.68 16.05
CA GLU A 137 -29.62 2.07 17.13
C GLU A 137 -30.49 0.89 16.65
N ASP A 138 -30.93 0.95 15.38
CA ASP A 138 -31.71 -0.09 14.70
C ASP A 138 -30.85 -1.28 14.20
N GLY A 139 -29.53 -1.23 14.41
CA GLY A 139 -28.59 -2.28 13.99
C GLY A 139 -28.11 -2.19 12.54
N THR A 140 -28.52 -1.17 11.79
CA THR A 140 -27.98 -0.89 10.45
C THR A 140 -26.59 -0.27 10.52
N ASP A 141 -25.82 -0.36 9.44
CA ASP A 141 -24.47 0.21 9.37
C ASP A 141 -24.57 1.75 9.41
N ALA A 142 -23.76 2.39 10.25
CA ALA A 142 -23.67 3.84 10.32
C ALA A 142 -22.80 4.38 9.17
N ALA A 143 -22.91 5.68 8.88
CA ALA A 143 -22.24 6.31 7.75
C ALA A 143 -20.72 6.05 7.70
N VAL A 144 -20.05 6.09 8.86
CA VAL A 144 -18.61 5.82 8.96
C VAL A 144 -18.24 4.39 8.53
N LEU A 145 -19.06 3.41 8.90
CA LEU A 145 -18.87 2.02 8.51
C LEU A 145 -19.23 1.81 7.04
N THR A 146 -20.34 2.37 6.56
CA THR A 146 -20.72 2.31 5.14
C THR A 146 -19.60 2.84 4.25
N ASN A 147 -19.03 4.00 4.58
CA ASN A 147 -17.93 4.60 3.83
C ASN A 147 -16.68 3.71 3.83
N ALA A 148 -16.34 3.10 4.97
CA ALA A 148 -15.22 2.18 5.06
C ALA A 148 -15.46 0.93 4.19
N VAL A 149 -16.65 0.34 4.23
CA VAL A 149 -17.01 -0.83 3.41
C VAL A 149 -16.97 -0.51 1.92
N THR A 150 -17.52 0.64 1.50
CA THR A 150 -17.45 1.09 0.11
C THR A 150 -16.00 1.26 -0.36
N PHE A 151 -15.16 1.94 0.43
CA PHE A 151 -13.75 2.11 0.12
C PHE A 151 -13.01 0.78 -0.02
N LEU A 152 -13.33 -0.19 0.86
CA LEU A 152 -12.75 -1.52 0.78
C LEU A 152 -13.18 -2.30 -0.48
N GLY A 153 -14.44 -2.17 -0.88
CA GLY A 153 -14.93 -2.74 -2.14
C GLY A 153 -14.21 -2.15 -3.35
N GLU A 154 -14.10 -0.82 -3.42
CA GLU A 154 -13.35 -0.14 -4.48
C GLU A 154 -11.87 -0.55 -4.49
N PHE A 155 -11.26 -0.70 -3.31
CA PHE A 155 -9.89 -1.20 -3.19
C PHE A 155 -9.75 -2.61 -3.80
N GLN A 156 -10.69 -3.51 -3.53
CA GLN A 156 -10.68 -4.87 -4.07
C GLN A 156 -10.82 -4.90 -5.59
N ASP A 157 -11.71 -4.07 -6.16
CA ASP A 157 -11.85 -3.92 -7.61
C ASP A 157 -10.54 -3.45 -8.25
N HIS A 158 -9.86 -2.50 -7.60
CA HIS A 158 -8.56 -2.01 -8.05
C HIS A 158 -7.46 -3.08 -7.93
N VAL A 159 -7.50 -3.95 -6.92
CA VAL A 159 -6.59 -5.11 -6.81
C VAL A 159 -6.78 -6.05 -8.00
N ALA A 160 -8.02 -6.40 -8.36
CA ALA A 160 -8.30 -7.28 -9.50
C ALA A 160 -7.76 -6.69 -10.82
N ARG A 161 -7.97 -5.38 -11.06
CA ARG A 161 -7.42 -4.71 -12.25
C ARG A 161 -5.88 -4.67 -12.25
N THR A 162 -5.28 -4.55 -11.06
CA THR A 162 -3.81 -4.59 -10.89
C THR A 162 -3.26 -5.98 -11.19
N GLN A 163 -3.95 -7.04 -10.77
CA GLN A 163 -3.57 -8.42 -11.09
C GLN A 163 -3.61 -8.70 -12.60
N TRP A 164 -4.62 -8.19 -13.31
CA TRP A 164 -4.67 -8.25 -14.77
C TRP A 164 -3.43 -7.59 -15.40
N PHE A 165 -3.08 -6.38 -14.95
CA PHE A 165 -1.90 -5.66 -15.43
C PHE A 165 -0.60 -6.43 -15.16
N MET A 166 -0.42 -6.96 -13.95
CA MET A 166 0.73 -7.82 -13.62
C MET A 166 0.76 -9.10 -14.47
N GLY A 167 -0.41 -9.66 -14.81
CA GLY A 167 -0.54 -10.75 -15.77
C GLY A 167 0.03 -10.37 -17.14
N LYS A 168 -0.37 -9.21 -17.67
CA LYS A 168 0.10 -8.72 -18.98
C LYS A 168 1.59 -8.41 -19.00
N LEU A 169 2.13 -7.80 -17.94
CA LEU A 169 3.56 -7.56 -17.82
C LEU A 169 4.37 -8.87 -17.87
N ARG A 170 3.88 -9.93 -17.20
CA ARG A 170 4.49 -11.26 -17.23
C ARG A 170 4.34 -11.96 -18.57
N GLU A 171 3.14 -11.95 -19.16
CA GLU A 171 2.83 -12.53 -20.46
C GLU A 171 3.79 -12.05 -21.55
N HIS A 172 4.11 -10.74 -21.53
CA HIS A 172 5.02 -10.12 -22.50
C HIS A 172 6.47 -9.98 -22.00
N ASN A 173 6.83 -10.67 -20.90
CA ASN A 173 8.18 -10.68 -20.33
C ASN A 173 8.76 -9.29 -20.05
N LEU A 174 7.92 -8.33 -19.66
CA LEU A 174 8.27 -6.92 -19.52
C LEU A 174 8.95 -6.57 -18.20
N LEU A 175 9.02 -7.48 -17.23
CA LEU A 175 9.70 -7.25 -15.96
C LEU A 175 11.12 -7.84 -15.98
N GLU A 176 12.05 -7.13 -15.36
CA GLU A 176 13.42 -7.59 -15.13
C GLU A 176 13.87 -7.36 -13.69
N PRO A 177 14.72 -8.25 -13.12
CA PRO A 177 15.24 -8.05 -11.77
C PRO A 177 16.07 -6.77 -11.67
N ARG A 178 15.91 -6.06 -10.54
CA ARG A 178 16.66 -4.86 -10.22
C ARG A 178 17.18 -4.95 -8.79
N THR A 179 18.47 -4.72 -8.61
CA THR A 179 19.03 -4.39 -7.30
C THR A 179 19.18 -2.88 -7.22
N ILE A 180 18.67 -2.28 -6.14
CA ILE A 180 18.93 -0.89 -5.82
C ILE A 180 20.07 -0.86 -4.81
N THR A 181 21.19 -0.29 -5.22
CA THR A 181 22.37 -0.09 -4.37
C THR A 181 22.54 1.39 -4.11
N LEU A 182 22.43 1.78 -2.86
CA LEU A 182 22.75 3.13 -2.39
C LEU A 182 24.08 3.06 -1.64
N GLN A 183 25.04 3.88 -2.04
CA GLN A 183 26.34 3.99 -1.38
C GLN A 183 26.36 5.30 -0.60
N LYS A 184 26.57 5.20 0.72
CA LYS A 184 26.68 6.38 1.58
C LYS A 184 27.71 6.15 2.68
N ASP A 185 28.67 7.07 2.82
CA ASP A 185 29.68 7.07 3.89
C ASP A 185 30.37 5.71 4.12
N GLY A 186 30.59 4.95 3.04
CA GLY A 186 31.19 3.61 3.07
C GLY A 186 30.26 2.47 3.50
N LYS A 187 28.98 2.76 3.81
CA LYS A 187 27.92 1.77 4.04
C LYS A 187 27.02 1.67 2.81
N GLY A 188 26.90 0.46 2.27
CA GLY A 188 26.00 0.16 1.17
C GLY A 188 24.64 -0.33 1.67
N ILE A 189 23.55 0.32 1.26
CA ILE A 189 22.19 -0.24 1.39
C ILE A 189 21.87 -0.93 0.08
N ASN A 190 21.56 -2.23 0.16
CA ASN A 190 21.14 -3.02 -0.98
C ASN A 190 19.70 -3.49 -0.79
N LEU A 191 18.81 -3.08 -1.68
CA LEU A 191 17.47 -3.62 -1.79
C LEU A 191 17.42 -4.64 -2.93
N ASN A 192 17.04 -5.86 -2.58
CA ASN A 192 16.96 -7.02 -3.47
C ASN A 192 15.51 -7.49 -3.59
N GLY A 193 15.24 -8.45 -4.49
CA GLY A 193 13.88 -8.99 -4.70
C GLY A 193 12.93 -7.99 -5.36
N LEU A 194 13.51 -7.03 -6.10
CA LEU A 194 12.77 -6.00 -6.82
C LEU A 194 12.83 -6.28 -8.32
N PHE A 195 11.82 -5.81 -9.02
CA PHE A 195 11.69 -5.85 -10.46
C PHE A 195 11.26 -4.48 -10.97
N VAL A 196 11.67 -4.18 -12.21
CA VAL A 196 11.32 -2.96 -12.94
C VAL A 196 10.87 -3.33 -14.35
N ILE A 197 10.22 -2.39 -15.04
CA ILE A 197 9.85 -2.58 -16.44
C ILE A 197 11.10 -2.42 -17.33
N ASN A 198 11.36 -3.42 -18.17
CA ASN A 198 12.37 -3.38 -19.21
C ASN A 198 11.86 -2.52 -20.39
N GLU A 199 12.40 -1.31 -20.52
CA GLU A 199 12.00 -0.35 -21.56
C GLU A 199 12.31 -0.82 -22.98
N GLU A 200 13.35 -1.64 -23.16
CA GLU A 200 13.71 -2.15 -24.49
C GLU A 200 12.68 -3.15 -25.00
N LYS A 201 12.25 -4.09 -24.16
CA LYS A 201 11.15 -5.01 -24.48
C LYS A 201 9.83 -4.27 -24.65
N LEU A 202 9.58 -3.22 -23.86
CA LEU A 202 8.41 -2.37 -24.01
C LEU A 202 8.35 -1.72 -25.40
N ARG A 203 9.49 -1.22 -25.92
CA ARG A 203 9.58 -0.63 -27.28
C ARG A 203 9.44 -1.67 -28.39
N GLN A 204 9.63 -2.95 -28.09
CA GLN A 204 9.55 -4.06 -29.04
C GLN A 204 8.19 -4.78 -29.01
N LEU A 205 7.22 -4.30 -28.24
CA LEU A 205 5.85 -4.84 -28.26
C LEU A 205 5.27 -4.77 -29.68
N ASP A 206 4.60 -5.85 -30.09
CA ASP A 206 3.89 -5.85 -31.35
C ASP A 206 2.67 -4.91 -31.34
N GLU A 207 2.21 -4.53 -32.53
CA GLU A 207 1.13 -3.55 -32.70
C GLU A 207 -0.15 -3.94 -31.96
N LYS A 208 -0.51 -5.24 -31.95
CA LYS A 208 -1.74 -5.71 -31.34
C LYS A 208 -1.67 -5.56 -29.82
N VAL A 209 -0.55 -5.95 -29.21
CA VAL A 209 -0.33 -5.84 -27.76
C VAL A 209 -0.22 -4.37 -27.35
N ALA A 210 0.52 -3.56 -28.10
CA ALA A 210 0.61 -2.12 -27.84
C ALA A 210 -0.78 -1.45 -27.92
N HIS A 211 -1.61 -1.83 -28.90
CA HIS A 211 -2.98 -1.33 -28.99
C HIS A 211 -3.84 -1.75 -27.80
N GLU A 212 -3.72 -3.00 -27.33
CA GLU A 212 -4.39 -3.46 -26.10
C GLU A 212 -3.97 -2.61 -24.89
N PHE A 213 -2.66 -2.42 -24.69
CA PHE A 213 -2.13 -1.63 -23.57
C PHE A 213 -2.60 -0.17 -23.61
N LEU A 214 -2.71 0.42 -24.80
CA LEU A 214 -3.27 1.75 -24.98
C LEU A 214 -4.75 1.81 -24.59
N LYS A 215 -5.55 0.87 -25.11
CA LYS A 215 -7.00 0.83 -24.88
C LYS A 215 -7.35 0.61 -23.41
N GLU A 216 -6.60 -0.25 -22.72
CA GLU A 216 -6.82 -0.56 -21.30
C GLU A 216 -6.16 0.45 -20.34
N GLY A 217 -5.39 1.41 -20.88
CA GLY A 217 -4.70 2.45 -20.12
C GLY A 217 -3.43 1.99 -19.41
N ALA A 218 -2.92 0.79 -19.72
CA ALA A 218 -1.74 0.19 -19.07
C ALA A 218 -0.48 1.06 -19.23
N PHE A 219 -0.30 1.73 -20.37
CA PHE A 219 0.85 2.63 -20.57
C PHE A 219 0.94 3.75 -19.53
N GLY A 220 -0.20 4.26 -19.04
CA GLY A 220 -0.20 5.25 -17.98
C GLY A 220 0.48 4.74 -16.70
N TRP A 221 0.25 3.49 -16.34
CA TRP A 221 0.87 2.85 -15.18
C TRP A 221 2.33 2.50 -15.44
N ILE A 222 2.66 2.02 -16.65
CA ILE A 222 4.03 1.72 -17.05
C ILE A 222 4.92 2.97 -16.93
N TYR A 223 4.50 4.09 -17.52
CA TYR A 223 5.30 5.31 -17.48
C TYR A 223 5.30 5.97 -16.11
N ALA A 224 4.21 5.88 -15.33
CA ALA A 224 4.21 6.31 -13.94
C ALA A 224 5.27 5.56 -13.12
N HIS A 225 5.37 4.23 -13.28
CA HIS A 225 6.45 3.45 -12.68
C HIS A 225 7.84 3.95 -13.12
N LEU A 226 8.10 4.10 -14.42
CA LEU A 226 9.40 4.52 -14.92
C LEU A 226 9.81 5.91 -14.41
N ILE A 227 8.90 6.88 -14.42
CA ILE A 227 9.12 8.23 -13.89
C ILE A 227 9.40 8.19 -12.38
N SER A 228 8.67 7.34 -11.65
CA SER A 228 8.79 7.23 -10.20
C SER A 228 10.17 6.77 -9.72
N LEU A 229 10.96 6.10 -10.57
CA LEU A 229 12.30 5.61 -10.22
C LEU A 229 13.25 6.74 -9.83
N ALA A 230 13.04 7.96 -10.33
CA ALA A 230 13.81 9.14 -9.91
C ALA A 230 13.60 9.49 -8.42
N ASN A 231 12.51 9.04 -7.80
CA ASN A 231 12.28 9.26 -6.37
C ASN A 231 13.18 8.38 -5.48
N ILE A 232 13.97 7.45 -6.04
CA ILE A 232 14.93 6.64 -5.24
C ILE A 232 15.93 7.58 -4.56
N ASP A 233 16.43 8.57 -5.30
CA ASP A 233 17.36 9.57 -4.76
C ASP A 233 16.67 10.44 -3.70
N ARG A 234 15.40 10.80 -3.89
CA ARG A 234 14.62 11.56 -2.89
C ARG A 234 14.40 10.74 -1.61
N MET A 235 14.26 9.43 -1.71
CA MET A 235 14.20 8.55 -0.54
C MET A 235 15.55 8.48 0.17
N ALA A 236 16.67 8.49 -0.56
CA ALA A 236 18.00 8.57 0.02
C ALA A 236 18.20 9.91 0.76
N GLU A 237 17.81 11.04 0.17
CA GLU A 237 17.84 12.34 0.83
C GLU A 237 17.00 12.39 2.12
N ARG A 238 15.81 11.76 2.11
CA ARG A 238 14.97 11.63 3.32
C ARG A 238 15.66 10.83 4.41
N LEU A 239 16.31 9.72 4.05
CA LEU A 239 17.11 8.93 4.99
C LEU A 239 18.25 9.77 5.57
N ASP A 240 18.92 10.58 4.76
CA ASP A 240 20.01 11.45 5.23
C ASP A 240 19.55 12.46 6.27
N VAL A 241 18.36 13.05 6.08
CA VAL A 241 17.76 13.96 7.07
C VAL A 241 17.43 13.22 8.36
N ARG A 242 16.90 11.98 8.26
CA ARG A 242 16.56 11.14 9.40
C ARG A 242 17.79 10.76 10.22
N GLU A 243 18.87 10.35 9.58
CA GLU A 243 20.10 9.95 10.30
C GLU A 243 20.75 11.14 11.04
N ARG A 244 20.76 12.34 10.44
CA ARG A 244 21.25 13.55 11.12
C ARG A 244 20.42 13.90 12.36
N SER A 245 19.11 13.70 12.31
CA SER A 245 18.25 13.96 13.48
C SER A 245 18.43 12.90 14.56
N GLU A 246 18.66 11.64 14.20
CA GLU A 246 19.02 10.56 15.12
C GLU A 246 20.35 10.85 15.85
N GLU A 247 21.39 11.29 15.14
CA GLU A 247 22.68 11.67 15.72
C GLU A 247 22.55 12.85 16.69
N THR A 248 21.77 13.87 16.32
CA THR A 248 21.54 15.05 17.16
C THR A 248 20.77 14.69 18.44
N ALA A 249 19.84 13.72 18.37
CA ALA A 249 19.08 13.27 19.53
C ALA A 249 19.89 12.39 20.50
N GLN A 250 21.01 11.83 20.04
CA GLN A 250 21.92 10.98 20.84
C GLN A 250 23.08 11.76 21.47
N ALA A 251 23.32 13.01 21.05
CA ALA A 251 24.34 13.92 21.57
C ALA A 251 23.83 14.73 22.77
#